data_AF-A0A0W1DJ63-F1
#
_entry.id   AF-A0A0W1DJ63-F1
#
_cell.length_a   1.000
_cell.length_b   1.000
_cell.length_c   1.000
_cell.angle_alpha   90.00
_cell.angle_beta   90.00
_cell.angle_gamma   90.00
#
_symmetry.space_group_name_H-M   'P 1'
#
loop_
_entity.id
_entity.type
_entity.pdbx_description
1 polymer ?
#
loop_
_entity_poly.entity_id
_entity_poly.type
_entity_poly.pdbx_seq_one_letter_code
_entity_poly.pdbx_strand_id
1 'polypeptide(L)'
;MKTMIVTTSLSRRGLVRAGGGLLLTGILPIDDNVSDWGRSLQGRGADRFERAQEFYQGVAAGLYRDPRDLLYQAGIVAQLGIGAYLLDLGASDDWCRQRIGLFVDKALAIANGAGLDHRQPDMLELARLLSPYGQWRGPFAADLPMTAAIDELRVSATLNDLLAKVRRRLAGERIEARAR
;
A
#
# COMPACT_ATOMS: atom_id res chain seq x y z
N MET A 1 14.08 -55.11 -0.82
CA MET A 1 14.03 -54.50 -2.16
C MET A 1 12.74 -53.69 -2.23
N LYS A 2 12.76 -52.34 -2.18
CA LYS A 2 12.89 -51.43 -3.35
C LYS A 2 11.93 -51.91 -4.47
N THR A 3 10.89 -51.20 -4.89
CA THR A 3 10.89 -49.81 -5.39
C THR A 3 9.46 -49.46 -5.85
N MET A 4 8.94 -48.33 -5.39
CA MET A 4 8.37 -47.21 -6.17
C MET A 4 7.32 -47.53 -7.26
N ILE A 5 6.08 -47.12 -7.00
CA ILE A 5 5.06 -46.91 -8.03
C ILE A 5 5.26 -45.49 -8.57
N VAL A 6 5.74 -45.40 -9.81
CA VAL A 6 5.80 -44.16 -10.60
C VAL A 6 4.45 -44.04 -11.32
N THR A 7 3.64 -43.06 -10.94
CA THR A 7 2.47 -42.67 -11.74
C THR A 7 2.77 -41.32 -12.38
N THR A 8 2.99 -41.36 -13.68
CA THR A 8 2.97 -40.21 -14.58
C THR A 8 1.56 -39.63 -14.62
N SER A 9 1.42 -38.30 -14.57
CA SER A 9 0.26 -37.65 -15.19
C SER A 9 0.58 -36.23 -15.64
N LEU A 10 0.09 -35.95 -16.83
CA LEU A 10 0.39 -34.87 -17.74
C LEU A 10 -0.37 -33.57 -17.42
N SER A 11 0.34 -32.45 -17.56
CA SER A 11 -0.03 -31.27 -18.37
C SER A 11 -1.52 -30.91 -18.61
N ARG A 12 -1.83 -29.69 -18.15
CA ARG A 12 -2.60 -28.60 -18.80
C ARG A 12 -4.13 -28.69 -18.99
N ARG A 13 -4.75 -27.65 -18.42
CA ARG A 13 -5.84 -26.78 -18.93
C ARG A 13 -7.22 -27.43 -19.16
N GLY A 14 -8.19 -26.95 -18.39
CA GLY A 14 -9.62 -27.12 -18.66
C GLY A 14 -10.45 -26.05 -17.95
N LEU A 15 -11.11 -25.23 -18.75
CA LEU A 15 -12.06 -24.16 -18.43
C LEU A 15 -13.29 -24.70 -17.65
N VAL A 16 -13.83 -23.94 -16.69
CA VAL A 16 -15.29 -23.91 -16.43
C VAL A 16 -15.73 -22.49 -16.10
N ARG A 17 -16.70 -22.02 -16.90
CA ARG A 17 -17.49 -20.79 -16.79
C ARG A 17 -18.92 -21.21 -16.47
N ALA A 18 -19.50 -20.69 -15.39
CA ALA A 18 -20.93 -20.49 -15.08
C ALA A 18 -20.97 -20.25 -13.55
N GLY A 19 -21.47 -19.14 -13.02
CA GLY A 19 -22.80 -18.56 -13.22
C GLY A 19 -23.60 -18.81 -11.94
N GLY A 20 -24.05 -17.75 -11.26
CA GLY A 20 -24.94 -17.85 -10.10
C GLY A 20 -24.41 -17.09 -8.89
N GLY A 21 -25.13 -16.03 -8.53
CA GLY A 21 -24.81 -15.20 -7.38
C GLY A 21 -24.86 -15.98 -6.07
N LEU A 22 -23.93 -15.65 -5.19
CA LEU A 22 -24.08 -15.84 -3.77
C LEU A 22 -23.47 -14.60 -3.11
N LEU A 23 -24.23 -13.96 -2.23
CA LEU A 23 -23.79 -12.89 -1.37
C LEU A 23 -22.54 -13.34 -0.62
N LEU A 24 -21.37 -12.89 -1.06
CA LEU A 24 -20.12 -13.12 -0.33
C LEU A 24 -20.04 -12.10 0.81
N THR A 25 -20.74 -12.39 1.90
CA THR A 25 -20.13 -12.21 3.23
C THR A 25 -19.01 -13.26 3.36
N GLY A 26 -17.98 -13.10 2.53
CA GLY A 26 -16.76 -13.88 2.57
C GLY A 26 -15.75 -13.09 3.37
N ILE A 27 -15.74 -13.29 4.69
CA ILE A 27 -14.52 -13.09 5.46
C ILE A 27 -13.50 -14.02 4.80
N LEU A 28 -12.63 -13.44 3.95
CA LEU A 28 -11.49 -14.16 3.42
C LEU A 28 -10.70 -14.71 4.60
N PRO A 29 -10.33 -15.99 4.63
CA PRO A 29 -9.42 -16.49 5.64
C PRO A 29 -8.04 -15.94 5.27
N ILE A 30 -7.67 -14.82 5.88
CA ILE A 30 -6.33 -14.27 5.72
C ILE A 30 -5.53 -14.64 6.96
N ASP A 31 -4.66 -15.64 6.83
CA ASP A 31 -3.54 -15.83 7.75
C ASP A 31 -2.54 -14.67 7.50
N ASP A 32 -2.90 -13.48 7.99
CA ASP A 32 -2.10 -12.25 8.02
C ASP A 32 -1.43 -12.14 9.38
N ASN A 33 -0.63 -13.14 9.79
CA ASN A 33 0.06 -12.98 11.05
C ASN A 33 1.24 -12.01 10.84
N VAL A 34 1.04 -10.75 11.23
CA VAL A 34 2.11 -9.74 11.40
C VAL A 34 3.31 -10.32 12.17
N SER A 35 3.07 -11.33 13.01
CA SER A 35 4.09 -12.09 13.73
C SER A 35 5.11 -12.84 12.86
N ASP A 36 4.85 -13.03 11.56
CA ASP A 36 5.78 -13.66 10.62
C ASP A 36 6.81 -12.69 10.02
N TRP A 37 6.72 -11.39 10.34
CA TRP A 37 7.71 -10.41 9.90
C TRP A 37 9.07 -10.71 10.53
N GLY A 38 10.04 -11.03 9.68
CA GLY A 38 11.37 -11.45 10.12
C GLY A 38 12.08 -10.35 10.90
N ARG A 39 12.56 -10.66 12.11
CA ARG A 39 13.34 -9.73 12.96
C ARG A 39 14.58 -9.16 12.25
N SER A 40 15.13 -9.86 11.25
CA SER A 40 16.30 -9.40 10.48
C SER A 40 16.01 -8.25 9.52
N LEU A 41 14.74 -7.89 9.31
CA LEU A 41 14.32 -6.91 8.32
C LEU A 41 13.81 -5.59 8.94
N GLN A 42 13.70 -5.53 10.27
CA GLN A 42 13.27 -4.34 11.01
C GLN A 42 14.26 -3.18 10.83
N GLY A 43 13.76 -1.93 10.85
CA GLY A 43 14.60 -0.73 10.74
C GLY A 43 14.92 -0.27 9.31
N ARG A 44 14.41 -0.94 8.27
CA ARG A 44 14.68 -0.60 6.86
C ARG A 44 13.72 0.43 6.24
N GLY A 45 12.85 1.01 7.07
CA GLY A 45 11.86 2.00 6.63
C GLY A 45 12.45 3.37 6.27
N ALA A 46 13.63 3.72 6.80
CA ALA A 46 14.20 5.07 6.70
C ALA A 46 14.39 5.55 5.25
N ASP A 47 15.11 4.80 4.41
CA ASP A 47 15.36 5.17 3.00
C ASP A 47 14.05 5.32 2.20
N ARG A 48 13.05 4.50 2.55
CA ARG A 48 11.73 4.54 1.91
C ARG A 48 10.96 5.79 2.34
N PHE A 49 11.09 6.16 3.61
CA PHE A 49 10.48 7.37 4.16
C PHE A 49 11.11 8.63 3.56
N GLU A 50 12.44 8.69 3.44
CA GLU A 50 13.14 9.82 2.79
C GLU A 50 12.65 10.02 1.36
N ARG A 51 12.57 8.94 0.57
CA ARG A 51 11.97 9.00 -0.78
C ARG A 51 10.53 9.51 -0.76
N ALA A 52 9.71 9.08 0.19
CA ALA A 52 8.33 9.58 0.31
C ALA A 52 8.32 11.11 0.52
N GLN A 53 9.25 11.63 1.32
CA GLN A 53 9.39 13.07 1.56
C GLN A 53 9.86 13.83 0.32
N GLU A 54 10.80 13.28 -0.47
CA GLU A 54 11.26 13.88 -1.73
C GLU A 54 10.09 14.06 -2.71
N PHE A 55 9.28 13.01 -2.90
CA PHE A 55 8.07 13.10 -3.74
C PHE A 55 7.04 14.07 -3.17
N TYR A 56 6.89 14.12 -1.85
CA TYR A 56 5.98 15.05 -1.20
C TYR A 56 6.37 16.52 -1.42
N GLN A 57 7.67 16.86 -1.52
CA GLN A 57 8.08 18.24 -1.82
C GLN A 57 7.49 18.73 -3.15
N GLY A 58 7.41 17.88 -4.17
CA GLY A 58 6.78 18.24 -5.44
C GLY A 58 5.28 18.49 -5.32
N VAL A 59 4.58 17.68 -4.52
CA VAL A 59 3.16 17.85 -4.23
C VAL A 59 2.92 19.14 -3.43
N ALA A 60 3.70 19.36 -2.38
CA ALA A 60 3.59 20.54 -1.52
C ALA A 60 3.91 21.86 -2.25
N ALA A 61 4.81 21.82 -3.23
CA ALA A 61 5.15 22.97 -4.08
C ALA A 61 4.14 23.22 -5.21
N GLY A 62 3.07 22.42 -5.34
CA GLY A 62 2.06 22.61 -6.38
C GLY A 62 2.60 22.42 -7.81
N LEU A 63 3.58 21.53 -7.99
CA LEU A 63 4.23 21.33 -9.30
C LEU A 63 3.32 20.61 -10.31
N TYR A 64 2.27 19.93 -9.86
CA TYR A 64 1.43 19.06 -10.67
C TYR A 64 0.08 19.71 -10.97
N ARG A 65 0.01 20.47 -12.07
CA ARG A 65 -1.20 21.20 -12.50
C ARG A 65 -2.28 20.31 -13.11
N ASP A 66 -1.91 19.15 -13.67
CA ASP A 66 -2.89 18.16 -14.10
C ASP A 66 -3.35 17.36 -12.86
N PRO A 67 -4.65 17.32 -12.55
CA PRO A 67 -5.15 16.59 -11.38
C PRO A 67 -4.74 15.10 -11.36
N ARG A 68 -4.56 14.47 -12.52
CA ARG A 68 -4.11 13.07 -12.60
C ARG A 68 -2.65 12.94 -12.23
N ASP A 69 -1.80 13.86 -12.69
CA ASP A 69 -0.41 13.89 -12.28
C ASP A 69 -0.31 14.10 -10.76
N LEU A 70 -1.10 15.01 -10.20
CA LEU A 70 -1.19 15.20 -8.75
C LEU A 70 -1.59 13.91 -8.04
N LEU A 71 -2.66 13.23 -8.48
CA LEU A 71 -3.12 11.99 -7.87
C LEU A 71 -2.11 10.84 -8.03
N TYR A 72 -1.41 10.78 -9.16
CA TYR A 72 -0.37 9.80 -9.38
C TYR A 72 0.78 9.97 -8.37
N GLN A 73 1.23 11.22 -8.19
CA GLN A 73 2.31 11.57 -7.28
C GLN A 73 1.88 11.41 -5.82
N ALA A 74 0.64 11.80 -5.47
CA ALA A 74 0.05 11.55 -4.17
C ALA A 74 0.00 10.05 -3.84
N GLY A 75 -0.34 9.21 -4.83
CA GLY A 75 -0.26 7.75 -4.72
C GLY A 75 1.14 7.24 -4.41
N ILE A 76 2.17 7.77 -5.09
CA ILE A 76 3.57 7.44 -4.79
C ILE A 76 3.92 7.81 -3.35
N VAL A 77 3.60 9.04 -2.93
CA VAL A 77 3.90 9.53 -1.57
C VAL A 77 3.24 8.62 -0.52
N ALA A 78 1.94 8.33 -0.67
CA ALA A 78 1.21 7.50 0.28
C ALA A 78 1.77 6.07 0.32
N GLN A 79 2.05 5.48 -0.83
CA GLN A 79 2.59 4.12 -0.94
C GLN A 79 3.99 4.00 -0.32
N LEU A 80 4.88 4.97 -0.59
CA LEU A 80 6.21 5.00 0.01
C LEU A 80 6.13 5.24 1.52
N GLY A 81 5.31 6.18 1.98
CA GLY A 81 5.15 6.48 3.40
C GLY A 81 4.60 5.30 4.21
N ILE A 82 3.52 4.67 3.74
CA ILE A 82 2.94 3.49 4.38
C ILE A 82 3.90 2.30 4.28
N GLY A 83 4.51 2.10 3.11
CA GLY A 83 5.51 1.05 2.90
C GLY A 83 6.71 1.18 3.83
N ALA A 84 7.18 2.40 4.09
CA ALA A 84 8.26 2.66 5.04
C ALA A 84 7.91 2.15 6.45
N TYR A 85 6.70 2.43 6.92
CA TYR A 85 6.23 1.93 8.21
C TYR A 85 6.18 0.39 8.25
N LEU A 86 5.64 -0.24 7.22
CA LEU A 86 5.55 -1.71 7.17
C LEU A 86 6.92 -2.38 7.08
N LEU A 87 7.85 -1.82 6.31
CA LEU A 87 9.23 -2.28 6.24
C LEU A 87 9.94 -2.15 7.59
N ASP A 88 9.67 -1.07 8.33
CA ASP A 88 10.26 -0.85 9.66
C ASP A 88 9.83 -1.93 10.65
N LEU A 89 8.58 -2.39 10.54
CA LEU A 89 8.05 -3.51 11.32
C LEU A 89 8.54 -4.89 10.84
N GLY A 90 9.19 -4.97 9.67
CA GLY A 90 9.82 -6.18 9.15
C GLY A 90 9.16 -6.81 7.92
N ALA A 91 8.19 -6.13 7.29
CA ALA A 91 7.69 -6.56 5.98
C ALA A 91 8.82 -6.57 4.93
N SER A 92 8.70 -7.41 3.91
CA SER A 92 9.60 -7.38 2.74
C SER A 92 8.95 -6.67 1.56
N ASP A 93 9.77 -6.15 0.64
CA ASP A 93 9.25 -5.55 -0.59
C ASP A 93 8.41 -6.54 -1.42
N ASP A 94 8.82 -7.81 -1.47
CA ASP A 94 8.05 -8.85 -2.16
C ASP A 94 6.70 -9.09 -1.50
N TRP A 95 6.63 -9.07 -0.17
CA TRP A 95 5.38 -9.19 0.56
C TRP A 95 4.48 -7.99 0.26
N CYS A 96 5.01 -6.76 0.35
CA CYS A 96 4.28 -5.54 0.03
C CYS A 96 3.75 -5.57 -1.42
N ARG A 97 4.58 -5.98 -2.38
CA ARG A 97 4.19 -6.11 -3.79
C ARG A 97 3.05 -7.10 -4.00
N GLN A 98 3.13 -8.28 -3.37
CA GLN A 98 2.12 -9.33 -3.54
C GLN A 98 0.81 -9.03 -2.82
N ARG A 99 0.88 -8.42 -1.63
CA ARG A 99 -0.29 -8.21 -0.76
C ARG A 99 -0.95 -6.86 -0.99
N ILE A 100 -0.16 -5.79 -1.15
CA ILE A 100 -0.64 -4.42 -1.29
C ILE A 100 -0.73 -4.02 -2.77
N GLY A 101 0.32 -4.29 -3.55
CA GLY A 101 0.38 -3.86 -4.95
C GLY A 101 0.33 -2.34 -5.07
N LEU A 102 -0.59 -1.80 -5.87
CA LEU A 102 -0.78 -0.36 -6.06
C LEU A 102 -1.99 0.20 -5.28
N PHE A 103 -2.52 -0.54 -4.30
CA PHE A 103 -3.74 -0.18 -3.58
C PHE A 103 -3.40 0.49 -2.23
N VAL A 104 -3.49 1.83 -2.20
CA VAL A 104 -3.19 2.67 -1.03
C VAL A 104 -4.16 2.41 0.13
N ASP A 105 -5.46 2.25 -0.15
CA ASP A 105 -6.47 1.90 0.86
C ASP A 105 -6.16 0.58 1.58
N LYS A 106 -5.74 -0.45 0.85
CA LYS A 106 -5.31 -1.74 1.40
C LYS A 106 -4.04 -1.58 2.22
N ALA A 107 -3.05 -0.83 1.72
CA ALA A 107 -1.83 -0.53 2.46
C ALA A 107 -2.15 0.11 3.81
N LEU A 108 -3.03 1.12 3.79
CA LEU A 108 -3.43 1.88 4.97
C LEU A 108 -4.21 1.02 5.96
N ALA A 109 -5.11 0.15 5.49
CA ALA A 109 -5.84 -0.78 6.34
C ALA A 109 -4.90 -1.74 7.09
N ILE A 110 -3.92 -2.33 6.39
CA ILE A 110 -2.91 -3.21 6.97
C ILE A 110 -2.06 -2.43 7.98
N ALA A 111 -1.54 -1.27 7.61
CA ALA A 111 -0.73 -0.45 8.50
C ALA A 111 -1.50 -0.01 9.75
N ASN A 112 -2.79 0.33 9.61
CA ASN A 112 -3.64 0.66 10.75
C ASN A 112 -3.92 -0.55 11.65
N GLY A 113 -4.05 -1.76 11.08
CA GLY A 113 -4.10 -3.01 11.84
C GLY A 113 -2.81 -3.32 12.59
N ALA A 114 -1.67 -2.93 12.02
CA ALA A 114 -0.33 -3.08 12.61
C ALA A 114 0.05 -1.95 13.60
N GLY A 115 -0.85 -0.99 13.86
CA GLY A 115 -0.65 0.04 14.87
C GLY A 115 -0.34 1.45 14.36
N LEU A 116 -0.32 1.71 13.05
CA LEU A 116 -0.15 3.07 12.52
C LEU A 116 -1.25 4.00 13.07
N ASP A 117 -2.48 3.50 13.09
CA ASP A 117 -3.69 4.18 13.59
C ASP A 117 -3.87 5.60 13.03
N HIS A 118 -3.88 5.69 11.69
CA HIS A 118 -4.17 6.87 10.90
C HIS A 118 -5.52 6.66 10.18
N ARG A 119 -6.61 6.95 10.89
CA ARG A 119 -8.00 6.65 10.48
C ARG A 119 -8.83 7.91 10.20
N GLN A 120 -8.16 9.05 10.01
CA GLN A 120 -8.80 10.31 9.68
C GLN A 120 -9.65 10.14 8.39
N PRO A 121 -10.88 10.68 8.35
CA PRO A 121 -11.77 10.54 7.19
C PRO A 121 -11.12 10.97 5.88
N ASP A 122 -10.41 12.10 5.88
CA ASP A 122 -9.72 12.65 4.71
C ASP A 122 -8.68 11.68 4.14
N MET A 123 -7.91 11.01 5.01
CA MET A 123 -6.95 10.00 4.57
C MET A 123 -7.65 8.76 4.03
N LEU A 124 -8.74 8.31 4.64
CA LEU A 124 -9.49 7.15 4.15
C LEU A 124 -10.14 7.42 2.80
N GLU A 125 -10.68 8.63 2.60
CA GLU A 125 -11.24 9.09 1.33
C GLU A 125 -10.14 9.17 0.26
N LEU A 126 -9.03 9.83 0.57
CA LEU A 126 -7.90 9.96 -0.33
C LEU A 126 -7.31 8.58 -0.70
N ALA A 127 -7.14 7.68 0.26
CA ALA A 127 -6.60 6.34 0.01
C ALA A 127 -7.48 5.52 -0.95
N ARG A 128 -8.81 5.67 -0.87
CA ARG A 128 -9.75 5.03 -1.81
C ARG A 128 -9.65 5.63 -3.21
N LEU A 129 -9.58 6.97 -3.31
CA LEU A 129 -9.39 7.66 -4.59
C LEU A 129 -8.07 7.27 -5.27
N LEU A 130 -7.03 7.07 -4.47
CA LEU A 130 -5.71 6.65 -4.92
C LEU A 130 -5.62 5.14 -5.20
N SER A 131 -6.68 4.35 -5.11
CA SER A 131 -6.58 2.89 -5.26
C SER A 131 -7.25 2.38 -6.55
N PRO A 132 -6.49 1.75 -7.48
CA PRO A 132 -5.02 1.65 -7.54
C PRO A 132 -4.38 2.91 -8.13
N TYR A 133 -3.29 3.41 -7.54
CA TYR A 133 -2.79 4.74 -7.94
C TYR A 133 -2.14 4.74 -9.32
N GLY A 134 -1.78 3.54 -9.84
CA GLY A 134 -1.30 3.36 -11.20
C GLY A 134 -2.30 3.78 -12.27
N GLN A 135 -3.60 3.87 -11.97
CA GLN A 135 -4.62 4.33 -12.91
C GLN A 135 -4.45 5.80 -13.33
N TRP A 136 -3.73 6.58 -12.51
CA TRP A 136 -3.46 7.99 -12.75
C TRP A 136 -2.20 8.24 -13.59
N ARG A 137 -1.38 7.21 -13.85
CA ARG A 137 -0.16 7.32 -14.66
C ARG A 137 -0.53 7.47 -16.15
N GLY A 138 -0.09 8.52 -16.84
CA GLY A 138 -0.29 8.61 -18.30
C GLY A 138 0.54 7.59 -19.12
N PRO A 139 0.18 7.33 -20.40
CA PRO A 139 -1.02 7.76 -21.12
C PRO A 139 -2.07 6.64 -21.11
N PHE A 140 -3.30 6.89 -20.65
CA PHE A 140 -4.39 5.89 -20.72
C PHE A 140 -5.57 6.31 -21.59
N ALA A 141 -6.26 5.26 -22.07
CA ALA A 141 -7.42 5.28 -22.96
C ALA A 141 -8.58 6.13 -22.42
N ALA A 142 -9.39 6.62 -23.36
CA ALA A 142 -10.31 7.76 -23.29
C ALA A 142 -11.38 7.80 -22.17
N ASP A 143 -11.46 6.83 -21.26
CA ASP A 143 -12.63 6.60 -20.39
C ASP A 143 -12.30 6.66 -18.89
N LEU A 144 -11.49 7.63 -18.44
CA LEU A 144 -11.29 7.87 -17.01
C LEU A 144 -12.41 8.76 -16.43
N PRO A 145 -12.82 8.52 -15.17
CA PRO A 145 -13.88 9.28 -14.53
C PRO A 145 -13.54 10.76 -14.53
N MET A 146 -14.54 11.60 -14.78
CA MET A 146 -14.43 13.04 -14.60
C MET A 146 -14.00 13.30 -13.16
N THR A 147 -12.77 13.79 -12.98
CA THR A 147 -12.31 14.19 -11.67
C THR A 147 -13.13 15.43 -11.30
N ALA A 148 -13.92 15.33 -10.23
CA ALA A 148 -14.42 16.53 -9.56
C ALA A 148 -13.24 17.45 -9.23
N ALA A 149 -13.51 18.73 -8.94
CA ALA A 149 -12.46 19.66 -8.53
C ALA A 149 -11.65 19.04 -7.36
N ILE A 150 -10.43 18.59 -7.66
CA ILE A 150 -9.48 18.07 -6.67
C ILE A 150 -9.00 19.27 -5.88
N ASP A 151 -9.20 19.25 -4.57
CA ASP A 151 -8.62 20.24 -3.68
C ASP A 151 -7.15 19.87 -3.40
N GLU A 152 -6.24 20.53 -4.13
CA GLU A 152 -4.80 20.30 -4.04
C GLU A 152 -4.25 20.56 -2.64
N LEU A 153 -4.80 21.58 -1.95
CA LEU A 153 -4.38 21.92 -0.58
C LEU A 153 -4.79 20.82 0.38
N ARG A 154 -6.02 20.29 0.25
CA ARG A 154 -6.49 19.15 1.06
C ARG A 154 -5.66 17.90 0.80
N VAL A 155 -5.31 17.60 -0.45
CA VAL A 155 -4.43 16.47 -0.79
C VAL A 155 -3.06 16.63 -0.11
N SER A 156 -2.43 17.79 -0.27
CA SER A 156 -1.12 18.08 0.33
C SER A 156 -1.14 18.00 1.85
N ALA A 157 -2.15 18.59 2.50
CA ALA A 157 -2.31 18.54 3.96
C ALA A 157 -2.52 17.10 4.46
N THR A 158 -3.34 16.32 3.77
CA THR A 158 -3.60 14.92 4.13
C THR A 158 -2.32 14.06 4.05
N LEU A 159 -1.53 14.25 3.00
CA LEU A 159 -0.25 13.54 2.86
C LEU A 159 0.79 13.98 3.90
N ASN A 160 0.82 15.27 4.24
CA ASN A 160 1.69 15.77 5.30
C ASN A 160 1.37 15.10 6.64
N ASP A 161 0.09 14.99 6.98
CA ASP A 161 -0.36 14.36 8.22
C ASP A 161 0.00 12.87 8.27
N LEU A 162 -0.17 12.16 7.15
CA LEU A 162 0.28 10.77 7.01
C LEU A 162 1.79 10.66 7.27
N LEU A 163 2.62 11.44 6.56
CA LEU A 163 4.07 11.40 6.72
C LEU A 163 4.52 11.80 8.12
N ALA A 164 3.86 12.78 8.74
CA ALA A 164 4.13 13.19 10.11
C ALA A 164 3.81 12.05 11.10
N LYS A 165 2.72 11.31 10.88
CA LYS A 165 2.35 10.14 11.70
C LYS A 165 3.36 9.00 11.54
N VAL A 166 3.74 8.68 10.30
CA VAL A 166 4.76 7.67 10.00
C VAL A 166 6.08 8.03 10.67
N ARG A 167 6.56 9.27 10.51
CA ARG A 167 7.80 9.75 11.17
C ARG A 167 7.79 9.54 12.67
N ARG A 168 6.68 9.86 13.34
CA ARG A 168 6.54 9.66 14.80
C ARG A 168 6.63 8.19 15.18
N ARG A 169 6.03 7.30 14.39
CA ARG A 169 6.10 5.84 14.62
C ARG A 169 7.52 5.31 14.43
N LEU A 170 8.17 5.64 13.31
CA LEU A 170 9.56 5.25 13.05
C LEU A 170 10.53 5.73 14.14
N ALA A 171 10.29 6.93 14.70
CA ALA A 171 11.10 7.45 15.81
C ALA A 171 10.81 6.73 17.14
N GLY A 172 9.54 6.42 17.44
CA GLY A 172 9.12 5.74 18.66
C GLY A 172 9.67 4.30 18.77
N GLU A 173 9.53 3.51 17.71
CA GLU A 173 10.03 2.12 17.66
C GLU A 173 11.55 2.06 17.88
N ARG A 174 12.30 3.02 17.32
CA ARG A 174 13.75 3.12 17.52
C ARG A 174 14.15 3.42 18.97
N ILE A 175 13.33 4.18 19.71
CA ILE A 175 13.57 4.46 21.13
C ILE A 175 13.32 3.20 21.95
N GLU A 176 12.22 2.50 21.69
CA GLU A 176 11.91 1.24 22.38
C GLU A 176 12.94 0.14 22.10
N ALA A 177 13.43 0.03 20.86
CA ALA A 177 14.47 -0.93 20.50
C ALA A 177 15.83 -0.64 21.17
N ARG A 178 16.14 0.63 21.46
CA ARG A 178 17.38 1.03 22.17
C ARG A 178 17.30 0.87 23.69
N ALA A 179 16.10 0.78 24.24
CA ALA A 179 15.87 0.65 25.68
C ALA A 179 15.83 -0.82 26.17
N ARG A 180 15.88 -1.80 25.25
CA ARG A 180 15.94 -3.25 25.52
C ARG A 180 17.36 -3.76 25.34
#